data_AF-A0A1J3D1J7-F1
#
_entry.id   AF-A0A1J3D1J7-F1
#
_cell.length_a   1.000
_cell.length_b   1.000
_cell.length_c   1.000
_cell.angle_alpha   90.00
_cell.angle_beta   90.00
_cell.angle_gamma   90.00
#
_symmetry.space_group_name_H-M   'P 1'
#
loop_
_entity.id
_entity.type
_entity.pdbx_description
1 polymer ?
#
loop_
_entity_poly.entity_id
_entity_poly.type
_entity_poly.pdbx_seq_one_letter_code
_entity_poly.pdbx_strand_id
1 'polypeptide(L)'
;VVLCFTTSPFDTAVSSAASYVKRAGGLGVIVARHPVNILRPCLDDFPCVVVDYELGTDILLYIRSTESPVVKIKPSRTLIGQPVGTKVAAFSSRGPNPISAAILKPDIAAPGVSILAATTPNATFSDRGFIFLSGTSMATPTISGVIALLKTLHRDWSPAAFRSAIVTTAW
;
A
#
# COMPACT_ATOMS: atom_id res chain seq x y z
N VAL A 1 9.88 -19.77 13.11
CA VAL A 1 9.15 -18.54 12.72
C VAL A 1 8.62 -17.90 13.99
N VAL A 2 8.65 -16.57 14.11
CA VAL A 2 8.20 -15.86 15.32
C VAL A 2 6.94 -15.05 15.00
N LEU A 3 5.94 -15.13 15.88
CA LEU A 3 4.76 -14.25 15.86
C LEU A 3 5.04 -13.04 16.76
N CYS A 4 4.85 -11.84 16.23
CA CYS A 4 4.99 -10.57 16.94
C CYS A 4 3.69 -9.78 16.86
N PHE A 5 3.38 -9.02 17.91
CA PHE A 5 2.31 -8.03 17.91
C PHE A 5 2.91 -6.64 18.05
N THR A 6 2.41 -5.68 17.31
CA THR A 6 2.84 -4.28 17.44
C THR A 6 1.67 -3.32 17.29
N THR A 7 1.66 -2.30 18.14
CA THR A 7 0.74 -1.15 18.04
C THR A 7 1.27 -0.05 17.12
N SER A 8 2.52 -0.17 16.64
CA SER A 8 3.12 0.81 15.75
C SER A 8 2.47 0.75 14.36
N PRO A 9 2.02 1.88 13.80
CA PRO A 9 1.51 1.91 12.43
C PRO A 9 2.63 1.91 11.39
N PHE A 10 3.89 2.08 11.80
CA PHE A 10 5.02 2.27 10.89
C PHE A 10 5.63 0.94 10.47
N ASP A 11 5.97 0.81 9.18
CA ASP A 11 6.66 -0.39 8.67
C ASP A 11 8.07 -0.55 9.25
N THR A 12 8.66 0.49 9.85
CA THR A 12 9.94 0.39 10.56
C THR A 12 9.88 -0.65 11.67
N ALA A 13 8.75 -0.75 12.38
CA ALA A 13 8.56 -1.77 13.40
C ALA A 13 8.58 -3.19 12.80
N VAL A 14 7.98 -3.37 11.63
CA VAL A 14 7.98 -4.66 10.90
C VAL A 14 9.39 -5.01 10.44
N SER A 15 10.11 -4.07 9.83
CA SER A 15 11.49 -4.29 9.38
C SER A 15 12.46 -4.55 10.54
N SER A 16 12.30 -3.85 11.66
CA SER A 16 13.10 -4.09 12.87
C SER A 16 12.82 -5.49 13.45
N ALA A 17 11.55 -5.89 13.57
CA ALA A 17 11.19 -7.23 14.03
C ALA A 17 11.80 -8.32 13.14
N ALA A 18 11.70 -8.16 11.81
CA ALA A 18 12.33 -9.07 10.85
C ALA A 18 13.85 -9.17 11.06
N SER A 19 14.54 -8.02 11.20
CA SER A 19 15.98 -7.97 11.42
C SER A 19 16.40 -8.66 12.73
N TYR A 20 15.71 -8.40 13.84
CA TYR A 20 16.01 -9.02 15.13
C TYR A 20 15.77 -10.54 15.12
N VAL A 21 14.64 -10.99 14.57
CA VAL A 21 14.33 -12.42 14.47
C VAL A 21 15.35 -13.14 13.60
N LYS A 22 15.75 -12.53 12.47
CA LYS A 22 16.81 -13.07 11.59
C LYS A 22 18.14 -13.20 12.33
N ARG A 23 18.56 -12.16 13.06
CA ARG A 23 19.81 -12.17 13.86
C ARG A 23 19.80 -13.21 14.98
N ALA A 24 18.63 -13.52 15.53
CA ALA A 24 18.44 -14.56 16.53
C ALA A 24 18.37 -15.99 15.95
N GLY A 25 18.56 -16.17 14.63
CA GLY A 25 18.49 -17.48 13.97
C GLY A 25 17.07 -17.95 13.64
N GLY A 26 16.06 -17.07 13.75
CA GLY A 26 14.70 -17.38 13.34
C GLY A 26 14.57 -17.52 11.82
N LEU A 27 13.63 -18.37 11.38
CA LEU A 27 13.42 -18.68 9.95
C LEU A 27 12.38 -17.78 9.25
N GLY A 28 11.77 -16.85 9.97
CA GLY A 28 10.76 -15.94 9.44
C GLY A 28 9.98 -15.24 10.54
N VAL A 29 9.24 -14.20 10.18
CA VAL A 29 8.42 -13.40 11.10
C VAL A 29 6.99 -13.22 10.59
N ILE A 30 6.03 -13.29 11.50
CA ILE A 30 4.63 -12.90 11.28
C ILE A 30 4.37 -11.73 12.23
N VAL A 31 3.97 -10.58 11.69
CA VAL A 31 3.69 -9.38 12.49
C VAL A 31 2.20 -9.05 12.41
N ALA A 32 1.51 -9.19 13.53
CA ALA A 32 0.15 -8.75 13.72
C ALA A 32 0.13 -7.27 14.10
N ARG A 33 -0.57 -6.46 13.30
CA ARG A 33 -0.72 -5.01 13.54
C ARG A 33 -2.08 -4.50 13.07
N HIS A 34 -2.37 -3.23 13.36
CA HIS A 34 -3.54 -2.58 12.78
C HIS A 34 -3.45 -2.59 11.24
N PRO A 35 -4.53 -2.96 10.51
CA PRO A 35 -4.53 -2.96 9.06
C PRO A 35 -4.11 -1.60 8.50
N VAL A 36 -3.18 -1.63 7.55
CA VAL A 36 -2.79 -0.45 6.75
C VAL A 36 -2.99 -0.77 5.28
N ASN A 37 -3.41 0.23 4.50
CA ASN A 37 -3.63 0.09 3.06
C ASN A 37 -2.33 0.24 2.27
N ILE A 38 -1.19 -0.18 2.81
CA ILE A 38 0.11 -0.08 2.15
C ILE A 38 0.74 -1.46 2.17
N LEU A 39 0.97 -2.00 0.98
CA LEU A 39 1.78 -3.21 0.83
C LEU A 39 3.23 -2.77 0.66
N ARG A 40 4.04 -3.04 1.68
CA ARG A 40 5.50 -2.89 1.61
C ARG A 40 6.14 -4.26 1.74
N PRO A 41 7.01 -4.68 0.81
CA PRO A 41 7.82 -5.86 1.05
C PRO A 41 8.69 -5.62 2.29
N CYS A 42 8.90 -6.67 3.08
CA CYS A 42 9.92 -6.61 4.11
C CYS A 42 11.29 -6.53 3.45
N LEU A 43 12.23 -5.86 4.12
CA LEU A 43 13.59 -5.73 3.63
C LEU A 43 14.30 -7.09 3.71
N ASP A 44 15.18 -7.35 2.74
CA ASP A 44 15.96 -8.58 2.57
C ASP A 44 15.19 -9.84 2.18
N ASP A 45 15.93 -10.87 1.75
CA ASP A 45 15.43 -12.22 1.46
C ASP A 45 15.10 -12.99 2.76
N PHE A 46 14.21 -12.42 3.57
CA PHE A 46 13.76 -12.99 4.85
C PHE A 46 12.23 -13.14 4.88
N PRO A 47 11.69 -14.36 5.10
CA PRO A 47 10.24 -14.57 5.11
C PRO A 47 9.54 -13.71 6.15
N CYS A 48 8.66 -12.83 5.69
CA CYS A 48 8.02 -11.84 6.52
C CYS A 48 6.59 -11.59 6.04
N VAL A 49 5.63 -11.76 6.95
CA VAL A 49 4.21 -11.63 6.68
C VAL A 49 3.60 -10.66 7.67
N VAL A 50 2.77 -9.74 7.17
CA VAL A 50 2.00 -8.82 8.00
C VAL A 50 0.55 -9.26 7.96
N VAL A 51 -0.07 -9.38 9.14
CA VAL A 51 -1.47 -9.75 9.32
C VAL A 51 -2.18 -8.73 10.20
N ASP A 52 -3.51 -8.73 10.18
CA ASP A 52 -4.30 -7.96 11.13
C ASP A 52 -4.33 -8.64 12.52
N TYR A 53 -4.89 -7.96 13.51
CA TYR A 53 -4.96 -8.49 14.87
C TYR A 53 -5.89 -9.68 15.02
N GLU A 54 -6.93 -9.77 14.20
CA GLU A 54 -7.89 -10.88 14.24
C GLU A 54 -7.17 -12.17 13.83
N LEU A 55 -6.58 -12.18 12.63
CA LEU A 55 -5.80 -13.30 12.14
C LEU A 55 -4.55 -13.56 13.00
N GLY A 56 -3.90 -12.51 13.51
CA GLY A 56 -2.79 -12.65 14.45
C GLY A 56 -3.18 -13.36 15.74
N THR A 57 -4.36 -13.08 16.27
CA THR A 57 -4.90 -13.73 17.47
C THR A 57 -5.25 -15.19 17.19
N ASP A 58 -5.83 -15.49 16.04
CA ASP A 58 -6.10 -16.88 15.62
C ASP A 58 -4.81 -17.70 15.52
N ILE A 59 -3.74 -17.13 14.95
CA ILE A 59 -2.42 -17.78 14.89
C ILE A 59 -1.87 -18.01 16.31
N LEU A 60 -2.02 -17.05 17.22
CA LEU A 60 -1.60 -17.21 18.61
C LEU A 60 -2.36 -18.34 19.32
N LEU A 61 -3.67 -18.44 19.10
CA LEU A 61 -4.50 -19.52 19.63
C LEU A 61 -4.08 -20.87 19.07
N TYR A 62 -3.82 -20.95 17.76
CA TYR A 62 -3.27 -22.16 17.11
C TYR A 62 -1.93 -22.58 17.73
N ILE A 63 -1.01 -21.65 17.95
CA ILE A 63 0.29 -21.95 18.58
C ILE A 63 0.10 -22.55 19.99
N ARG A 64 -0.91 -22.11 20.73
CA ARG A 64 -1.21 -22.59 22.08
C ARG A 64 -1.99 -23.91 22.11
N SER A 65 -2.63 -24.31 21.02
CA SER A 65 -3.49 -25.49 20.97
C SER A 65 -2.76 -26.78 20.54
N THR A 66 -1.47 -26.72 20.21
CA THR A 66 -0.67 -27.88 19.80
C THR A 66 0.75 -27.79 20.34
N GLU A 67 1.35 -28.94 20.66
CA GLU A 67 2.75 -29.01 21.10
C GLU A 67 3.75 -28.78 19.95
N SER A 68 3.32 -28.94 18.70
CA SER A 68 4.18 -28.84 17.51
C SER A 68 3.52 -27.97 16.43
N PRO A 69 3.45 -26.65 16.63
CA PRO A 69 2.89 -25.74 15.63
C PRO A 69 3.78 -25.65 14.39
N VAL A 70 3.17 -25.73 13.22
CA VAL A 70 3.85 -25.66 11.92
C VAL A 70 3.19 -24.58 11.06
N VAL A 71 4.00 -23.81 10.34
CA VAL A 71 3.52 -22.77 9.41
C VAL A 71 4.18 -22.92 8.06
N LYS A 72 3.44 -22.65 6.99
CA LYS A 72 3.95 -22.60 5.62
C LYS A 72 3.74 -21.22 5.02
N ILE A 73 4.83 -20.49 4.82
CA ILE A 73 4.85 -19.20 4.13
C ILE A 73 5.13 -19.46 2.65
N LYS A 74 4.35 -18.86 1.76
CA LYS A 74 4.52 -18.95 0.30
C LYS A 74 4.73 -17.56 -0.30
N PRO A 75 5.31 -17.45 -1.50
CA PRO A 75 5.37 -16.18 -2.22
C PRO A 75 3.97 -15.56 -2.38
N SER A 76 3.91 -14.22 -2.27
CA SER A 76 2.69 -13.44 -2.45
C SER A 76 2.08 -13.67 -3.83
N ARG A 77 0.74 -13.62 -3.90
CA ARG A 77 -0.03 -13.74 -5.13
C ARG A 77 -1.04 -12.60 -5.21
N THR A 78 -1.27 -12.10 -6.42
CA THR A 78 -2.34 -11.13 -6.68
C THR A 78 -3.67 -11.85 -6.73
N LEU A 79 -4.62 -11.43 -5.91
CA LEU A 79 -6.00 -11.91 -5.97
C LEU A 79 -6.76 -11.07 -7.00
N ILE A 80 -7.27 -11.71 -8.05
CA ILE A 80 -7.98 -11.05 -9.15
C ILE A 80 -9.48 -11.35 -9.01
N GLY A 81 -10.33 -10.34 -9.18
CA GLY A 81 -11.79 -10.51 -9.22
C GLY A 81 -12.51 -10.50 -7.87
N GLN A 82 -11.78 -10.39 -6.76
CA GLN A 82 -12.39 -10.16 -5.44
C GLN A 82 -12.61 -8.66 -5.23
N PRO A 83 -13.84 -8.21 -4.88
CA PRO A 83 -14.08 -6.81 -4.57
C PRO A 83 -13.34 -6.45 -3.30
N VAL A 84 -12.31 -5.62 -3.44
CA VAL A 84 -11.63 -4.98 -2.32
C VAL A 84 -12.29 -3.63 -2.11
N GLY A 85 -12.72 -3.32 -0.90
CA GLY A 85 -13.30 -2.01 -0.60
C GLY A 85 -12.33 -0.88 -0.97
N THR A 86 -12.79 0.10 -1.76
CA THR A 86 -12.00 1.29 -2.06
C THR A 86 -11.88 2.14 -0.81
N LYS A 87 -10.65 2.47 -0.43
CA LYS A 87 -10.36 3.29 0.75
C LYS A 87 -9.33 4.35 0.39
N VAL A 88 -9.51 5.55 0.91
CA VAL A 88 -8.47 6.58 0.86
C VAL A 88 -7.27 6.09 1.68
N ALA A 89 -6.08 6.12 1.07
CA ALA A 89 -4.86 5.67 1.73
C ALA A 89 -4.58 6.52 2.99
N ALA A 90 -4.11 5.88 4.06
CA ALA A 90 -3.87 6.56 5.33
C ALA A 90 -2.87 7.73 5.20
N PHE A 91 -1.87 7.60 4.33
CA PHE A 91 -0.87 8.64 4.05
C PHE A 91 -1.38 9.79 3.18
N SER A 92 -2.56 9.67 2.56
CA SER A 92 -3.07 10.72 1.69
C SER A 92 -3.41 11.95 2.52
N SER A 93 -2.78 13.08 2.18
CA SER A 93 -3.05 14.37 2.84
C SER A 93 -4.53 14.71 2.77
N ARG A 94 -5.03 15.28 3.87
CA ARG A 94 -6.44 15.64 4.06
C ARG A 94 -6.60 17.15 4.03
N GLY A 95 -7.75 17.61 3.56
CA GLY A 95 -8.17 19.00 3.73
C GLY A 95 -8.63 19.30 5.16
N PRO A 96 -9.11 20.53 5.41
CA PRO A 96 -9.35 21.59 4.42
C PRO A 96 -8.04 22.26 3.93
N ASN A 97 -8.15 23.06 2.87
CA ASN A 97 -7.02 23.84 2.37
C ASN A 97 -6.62 24.92 3.40
N PRO A 98 -5.38 24.91 3.93
CA PRO A 98 -4.96 25.84 4.98
C PRO A 98 -4.83 27.29 4.50
N ILE A 99 -4.67 27.52 3.19
CA ILE A 99 -4.53 28.86 2.61
C ILE A 99 -5.90 29.48 2.34
N SER A 100 -6.85 28.67 1.88
CA SER A 100 -8.21 29.13 1.54
C SER A 100 -9.22 28.04 1.88
N ALA A 101 -9.74 28.09 3.10
CA ALA A 101 -10.67 27.08 3.61
C ALA A 101 -11.98 27.00 2.80
N ALA A 102 -12.36 28.08 2.11
CA ALA A 102 -13.51 28.12 1.21
C ALA A 102 -13.32 27.26 -0.06
N ILE A 103 -12.08 26.90 -0.41
CA ILE A 103 -11.77 26.06 -1.57
C ILE A 103 -11.38 24.66 -1.05
N LEU A 104 -12.32 23.72 -1.14
CA LEU A 104 -12.12 22.33 -0.69
C LEU A 104 -10.97 21.63 -1.44
N LYS A 105 -10.21 20.82 -0.71
CA LYS A 105 -9.12 19.97 -1.22
C LYS A 105 -9.07 18.63 -0.45
N PRO A 106 -8.56 17.54 -1.06
CA PRO A 106 -8.17 17.41 -2.47
C PRO A 106 -9.38 17.41 -3.42
N ASP A 107 -9.13 17.52 -4.74
CA ASP A 107 -10.21 17.63 -5.74
C ASP A 107 -10.77 16.28 -6.18
N ILE A 108 -9.91 15.25 -6.29
CA ILE A 108 -10.25 13.93 -6.83
C ILE A 108 -9.28 12.89 -6.25
N ALA A 109 -9.76 11.66 -6.10
CA ALA A 109 -8.94 10.52 -5.73
C ALA A 109 -8.64 9.66 -6.97
N ALA A 110 -7.49 8.98 -6.98
CA ALA A 110 -7.12 8.04 -8.02
C ALA A 110 -6.28 6.88 -7.44
N PRO A 111 -6.13 5.76 -8.17
CA PRO A 111 -5.27 4.66 -7.75
C PRO A 111 -3.83 5.13 -7.48
N GLY A 112 -3.40 5.03 -6.22
CA GLY A 112 -2.07 5.46 -5.78
C GLY A 112 -1.40 4.52 -4.79
N VAL A 113 -1.95 3.32 -4.59
CA VAL A 113 -1.39 2.30 -3.69
C VAL A 113 -1.00 1.09 -4.52
N SER A 114 0.21 0.59 -4.31
CA SER A 114 0.73 -0.61 -4.97
C SER A 114 0.59 -0.54 -6.49
N ILE A 115 0.98 0.60 -7.07
CA ILE A 115 1.00 0.81 -8.51
C ILE A 115 2.31 0.26 -9.06
N LEU A 116 2.21 -0.67 -10.02
CA LEU A 116 3.35 -1.18 -10.77
C LEU A 116 3.77 -0.14 -11.81
N ALA A 117 5.02 0.29 -11.77
CA ALA A 117 5.57 1.23 -12.74
C ALA A 117 7.03 0.91 -13.06
N ALA A 118 7.51 1.45 -14.18
CA ALA A 118 8.92 1.35 -14.55
C ALA A 118 9.80 2.11 -13.55
N THR A 119 10.99 1.57 -13.28
CA THR A 119 12.03 2.16 -12.44
C THR A 119 13.40 1.86 -13.04
N THR A 120 14.45 2.49 -12.48
CA THR A 120 15.82 2.14 -12.84
C THR A 120 16.12 0.69 -12.43
N PRO A 121 16.83 -0.10 -13.26
CA PRO A 121 17.16 -1.50 -12.92
C PRO A 121 17.91 -1.65 -11.58
N ASN A 122 18.66 -0.62 -11.18
CA ASN A 122 19.44 -0.61 -9.94
C ASN A 122 18.65 -0.17 -8.70
N ALA A 123 17.37 0.19 -8.83
CA ALA A 123 16.54 0.54 -7.69
C ALA A 123 16.35 -0.67 -6.77
N THR A 124 16.38 -0.45 -5.46
CA THR A 124 16.04 -1.49 -4.47
C THR A 124 14.62 -1.99 -4.74
N PHE A 125 14.43 -3.31 -4.75
CA PHE A 125 13.16 -3.98 -5.09
C PHE A 125 12.70 -3.86 -6.56
N SER A 126 13.58 -3.42 -7.45
CA SER A 126 13.35 -3.53 -8.90
C SER A 126 13.35 -5.01 -9.32
N ASP A 127 12.28 -5.46 -9.97
CA ASP A 127 12.24 -6.70 -10.74
C ASP A 127 12.16 -6.33 -12.22
N ARG A 128 13.22 -6.65 -12.98
CA ARG A 128 13.27 -6.41 -14.44
C ARG A 128 12.94 -4.98 -14.85
N GLY A 129 13.31 -3.99 -14.03
CA GLY A 129 13.06 -2.57 -14.30
C GLY A 129 11.66 -2.09 -13.90
N PHE A 130 10.93 -2.88 -13.11
CA PHE A 130 9.62 -2.51 -12.57
C PHE A 130 9.59 -2.62 -11.04
N ILE A 131 8.74 -1.81 -10.42
CA ILE A 131 8.58 -1.80 -8.97
C ILE A 131 7.15 -1.40 -8.61
N PHE A 132 6.68 -1.91 -7.47
CA PHE A 132 5.44 -1.45 -6.85
C PHE A 132 5.73 -0.28 -5.90
N LEU A 133 5.08 0.86 -6.14
CA LEU A 133 5.16 2.03 -5.27
C LEU A 133 3.78 2.51 -4.85
N SER A 134 3.74 3.23 -3.73
CA SER A 134 2.53 3.85 -3.19
C SER A 134 2.80 5.32 -2.88
N GLY A 135 1.85 6.18 -3.22
CA GLY A 135 1.93 7.62 -2.98
C GLY A 135 0.90 8.39 -3.79
N THR A 136 0.61 9.62 -3.37
CA THR A 136 -0.12 10.58 -4.22
C THR A 136 0.67 10.88 -5.50
N SER A 137 2.01 10.78 -5.46
CA SER A 137 2.87 10.82 -6.65
C SER A 137 2.55 9.74 -7.69
N MET A 138 1.95 8.62 -7.29
CA MET A 138 1.49 7.56 -8.21
C MET A 138 0.05 7.81 -8.68
N ALA A 139 -0.80 8.45 -7.87
CA ALA A 139 -2.14 8.86 -8.26
C ALA A 139 -2.14 10.02 -9.27
N THR A 140 -1.23 10.98 -9.12
CA THR A 140 -1.09 12.16 -10.00
C THR A 140 -0.95 11.78 -11.49
N PRO A 141 -0.01 10.92 -11.92
CA PRO A 141 0.14 10.57 -13.33
C PRO A 141 -1.08 9.84 -13.90
N THR A 142 -1.85 9.12 -13.08
CA THR A 142 -3.11 8.50 -13.51
C THR A 142 -4.12 9.57 -13.96
N ILE A 143 -4.33 10.60 -13.14
CA ILE A 143 -5.22 11.72 -13.51
C ILE A 143 -4.63 12.54 -14.66
N SER A 144 -3.32 12.79 -14.68
CA SER A 144 -2.67 13.48 -15.80
C SER A 144 -2.87 12.75 -17.13
N GLY A 145 -2.84 11.42 -17.13
CA GLY A 145 -3.13 10.59 -18.31
C GLY A 145 -4.57 10.74 -18.79
N VAL A 146 -5.55 10.71 -17.87
CA VAL A 146 -6.96 10.97 -18.18
C VAL A 146 -7.15 12.36 -18.78
N ILE A 147 -6.53 13.39 -18.18
CA ILE A 147 -6.59 14.77 -18.71
C ILE A 147 -5.92 14.87 -20.08
N ALA A 148 -4.81 14.18 -20.32
CA ALA A 148 -4.16 14.18 -21.62
C ALA A 148 -5.08 13.61 -22.71
N LEU A 149 -5.78 12.51 -22.42
CA LEU A 149 -6.78 11.93 -23.32
C LEU A 149 -7.98 12.85 -23.54
N LEU A 150 -8.52 13.47 -22.49
CA LEU A 150 -9.60 14.45 -22.64
C LEU A 150 -9.16 15.64 -23.50
N LYS A 151 -7.91 16.09 -23.36
CA LYS A 151 -7.36 17.20 -24.13
C LYS A 151 -7.20 16.86 -25.62
N THR A 152 -7.01 15.61 -26.00
CA THR A 152 -6.99 15.24 -27.43
C THR A 152 -8.37 15.38 -28.07
N LEU A 153 -9.43 15.07 -27.32
CA LEU A 153 -10.84 15.15 -27.74
C LEU A 153 -11.41 16.56 -27.65
N HIS A 154 -11.01 17.34 -26.63
CA HIS A 154 -11.55 18.65 -26.31
C HIS A 154 -10.43 19.70 -26.19
N ARG A 155 -9.78 20.04 -27.32
CA ARG A 155 -8.59 20.90 -27.35
C ARG A 155 -8.84 22.35 -26.92
N ASP A 156 -10.09 22.80 -27.00
CA ASP A 156 -10.58 24.14 -26.70
C ASP A 156 -10.95 24.33 -25.22
N TRP A 157 -11.04 23.25 -24.45
CA TRP A 157 -11.37 23.33 -23.03
C TRP A 157 -10.29 24.04 -22.22
N SER A 158 -10.74 24.89 -21.29
CA SER A 158 -9.85 25.52 -20.31
C SER A 158 -9.40 24.51 -19.24
N PRO A 159 -8.29 24.77 -18.51
CA PRO A 159 -7.90 23.95 -17.36
C PRO A 159 -9.01 23.78 -16.32
N ALA A 160 -9.85 24.80 -16.13
CA ALA A 160 -10.99 24.74 -15.23
C ALA A 160 -12.09 23.79 -15.75
N ALA A 161 -12.34 23.77 -17.07
CA ALA A 161 -13.29 22.85 -17.68
C ALA A 161 -12.83 21.38 -17.52
N PHE A 162 -11.55 21.08 -17.74
CA PHE A 162 -11.00 19.75 -17.49
C PHE A 162 -11.15 19.31 -16.03
N ARG A 163 -10.82 20.19 -15.07
CA ARG A 163 -11.02 19.93 -13.64
C ARG A 163 -12.50 19.70 -13.32
N SER A 164 -13.39 20.53 -13.85
CA SER A 164 -14.83 20.39 -13.64
C SER A 164 -15.33 19.05 -14.15
N ALA A 165 -14.95 18.67 -15.37
CA ALA A 165 -15.36 17.41 -15.97
C ALA A 165 -14.97 16.21 -15.09
N ILE A 166 -13.69 16.08 -14.73
CA ILE A 166 -13.25 14.91 -13.94
C ILE A 166 -13.83 14.87 -12.52
N VAL A 167 -13.99 16.03 -11.86
CA VAL A 167 -14.46 16.09 -10.47
C VAL A 167 -15.97 15.82 -10.41
N THR A 168 -16.74 16.38 -11.36
CA THR A 168 -18.20 16.21 -11.37
C THR A 168 -18.66 14.84 -11.87
N THR A 169 -17.77 14.07 -12.51
CA THR A 169 -18.06 12.71 -12.99
C THR A 169 -17.32 11.62 -12.19
N ALA A 170 -16.69 11.94 -11.07
CA ALA A 170 -15.97 10.96 -10.24
C ALA A 170 -16.94 10.02 -9.50
N TRP A 171 -16.52 8.77 -9.30
CA TRP A 171 -17.24 7.70 -8.56
C TRP A 171 -16.29 6.95 -7.62
#